data_AF-A0A1Z5KFC8-F1
#
_entry.id   AF-A0A1Z5KFC8-F1
#
_cell.length_a   1.000
_cell.length_b   1.000
_cell.length_c   1.000
_cell.angle_alpha   90.00
_cell.angle_beta   90.00
_cell.angle_gamma   90.00
#
_symmetry.space_group_name_H-M   'P 1'
#
loop_
_entity.id
_entity.type
_entity.pdbx_description
1 polymer ?
#
loop_
_entity_poly.entity_id
_entity_poly.type
_entity_poly.pdbx_seq_one_letter_code
_entity_poly.pdbx_strand_id
1 'polypeptide(L)'
;MQGGNWVHSKSMKGRRAPMRLATMIAMIGLIVALFVSQSTITVPGRFAFPGRRKLQSKSAKQPQRKKILYIVTALNEYNSGTRNTEKGSDRLQLTLIPVVSEGIRTMVDAGYDVDLYLICHFTLLPEREALVRRALPDSVGLEVWNDAAPFAYDTAQNPFTKLRYDILHLARQHRFVIKDKLLDYDVFVNFEDDMLITAEHVHHFIRVTDELERLYEQAPEDPPSYIVSHTDAIQNYHGVMTKGQLRRTIPGFIRVEVLLDEQNYPAQTDTGPVPLDLQFTEGRQQVDPTICCHVHKETTSAHIPESPTADQLMLWETNIFPLGVRKMPDDSWLHWVLTQRGPAQNNLNISDVIGDYWSNRNDDYWPKAKRPKPLEYKYINNQGGWMATRDQLWRWHTDICAGGFLPPYEAPHYRFDGLDMRNVEWYSGGMQLSTVRHACNMQRIISLDTEGFSRSLIYHTANNKQRQLASKSESSFVKANTLLGQLNTIKKRAENDLLANP
;
A
#
# COMPACT_ATOMS: atom_id res chain seq x y z
N MET A 1 23.22 -60.88 -55.51
CA MET A 1 23.19 -59.45 -55.86
C MET A 1 23.75 -58.69 -54.67
N GLN A 2 25.08 -58.54 -54.54
CA GLN A 2 25.90 -57.41 -55.06
C GLN A 2 25.32 -56.08 -54.56
N GLY A 3 25.94 -55.31 -53.66
CA GLY A 3 27.32 -54.79 -53.60
C GLY A 3 27.18 -53.24 -53.56
N GLY A 4 27.90 -52.42 -52.81
CA GLY A 4 29.08 -52.65 -52.00
C GLY A 4 29.44 -51.43 -51.13
N ASN A 5 30.51 -51.62 -50.38
CA ASN A 5 31.24 -50.63 -49.58
C ASN A 5 32.00 -49.64 -50.46
N TRP A 6 32.12 -48.38 -50.02
CA TRP A 6 33.28 -47.53 -50.32
C TRP A 6 33.78 -46.81 -49.07
N VAL A 7 35.08 -47.00 -48.82
CA VAL A 7 35.93 -46.40 -47.78
C VAL A 7 36.86 -45.41 -48.48
N HIS A 8 37.14 -44.26 -47.85
CA HIS A 8 38.38 -43.43 -47.89
C HIS A 8 38.02 -41.97 -47.50
N SER A 9 38.85 -41.15 -46.85
CA SER A 9 40.18 -41.29 -46.25
C SER A 9 40.37 -40.12 -45.26
N LYS A 10 41.34 -40.27 -44.37
CA LYS A 10 41.79 -39.25 -43.41
C LYS A 10 42.45 -38.06 -44.13
N SER A 11 42.22 -36.84 -43.64
CA SER A 11 43.18 -35.74 -43.80
C SER A 11 43.32 -34.96 -42.49
N MET A 12 44.58 -34.81 -42.08
CA MET A 12 45.05 -34.17 -40.87
C MET A 12 44.73 -32.68 -40.86
N LYS A 13 44.28 -32.15 -39.73
CA LYS A 13 44.43 -30.71 -39.43
C LYS A 13 45.16 -30.54 -38.11
N GLY A 14 46.32 -29.88 -38.23
CA GLY A 14 47.26 -29.63 -37.17
C GLY A 14 46.74 -28.68 -36.10
N ARG A 15 47.34 -28.84 -34.93
CA ARG A 15 47.25 -27.96 -33.76
C ARG A 15 47.76 -26.56 -34.12
N ARG A 16 47.00 -25.52 -33.78
CA ARG A 16 47.54 -24.18 -33.46
C ARG A 16 47.03 -23.78 -32.09
N ALA A 17 47.98 -23.36 -31.26
CA ALA A 17 47.80 -22.95 -29.86
C ALA A 17 46.97 -21.66 -29.72
N PRO A 18 46.37 -21.40 -28.54
CA PRO A 18 45.50 -20.26 -28.33
C PRO A 18 46.32 -19.01 -27.97
N MET A 19 46.13 -17.94 -28.74
CA MET A 19 46.69 -16.62 -28.44
C MET A 19 45.54 -15.62 -28.33
N ARG A 20 44.72 -15.72 -27.29
CA ARG A 20 43.67 -14.73 -26.92
C ARG A 20 43.35 -14.75 -25.42
N LEU A 21 44.33 -14.51 -24.56
CA LEU A 21 44.07 -14.24 -23.14
C LEU A 21 44.80 -12.96 -22.65
N ALA A 22 45.99 -12.67 -23.17
CA ALA A 22 46.75 -11.47 -22.81
C ALA A 22 46.10 -10.15 -23.31
N THR A 23 45.47 -10.16 -24.49
CA THR A 23 44.81 -8.98 -25.07
C THR A 23 43.48 -8.64 -24.40
N MET A 24 42.81 -9.63 -23.78
CA MET A 24 41.54 -9.42 -23.10
C MET A 24 41.74 -8.87 -21.67
N ILE A 25 42.83 -9.27 -21.01
CA ILE A 25 43.22 -8.74 -19.68
C ILE A 25 43.72 -7.28 -19.80
N ALA A 26 44.42 -6.93 -20.89
CA ALA A 26 44.86 -5.55 -21.12
C ALA A 26 43.71 -4.55 -21.35
N MET A 27 42.61 -4.97 -22.02
CA MET A 27 41.44 -4.10 -22.19
C MET A 27 40.59 -3.95 -20.93
N ILE A 28 40.50 -4.98 -20.09
CA ILE A 28 39.81 -4.87 -18.79
C ILE A 28 40.60 -3.97 -17.83
N GLY A 29 41.94 -4.05 -17.83
CA GLY A 29 42.80 -3.17 -17.05
C GLY A 29 42.70 -1.68 -17.44
N LEU A 30 42.55 -1.39 -18.74
CA LEU A 30 42.42 -0.01 -19.23
C LEU A 30 41.05 0.61 -18.90
N ILE A 31 39.98 -0.20 -18.91
CA ILE A 31 38.62 0.25 -18.53
C ILE A 31 38.52 0.52 -17.02
N VAL A 32 39.19 -0.29 -16.19
CA VAL A 32 39.24 -0.04 -14.74
C VAL A 32 40.12 1.18 -14.40
N ALA A 33 41.23 1.39 -15.10
CA ALA A 33 42.08 2.57 -14.90
C ALA A 33 41.41 3.89 -15.33
N LEU A 34 40.55 3.86 -16.35
CA LEU A 34 39.77 5.03 -16.77
C LEU A 34 38.59 5.34 -15.83
N PHE A 35 38.11 4.38 -15.04
CA PHE A 35 37.06 4.62 -14.03
C PHE A 35 37.58 5.07 -12.66
N VAL A 36 38.89 4.99 -12.39
CA VAL A 36 39.48 5.39 -11.11
C VAL A 36 40.00 6.84 -11.11
N SER A 37 40.05 7.54 -12.26
CA SER A 37 40.74 8.83 -12.36
C SER A 37 39.90 10.08 -12.60
N GLN A 38 38.56 10.02 -12.61
CA GLN A 38 37.74 11.24 -12.76
C GLN A 38 36.53 11.26 -11.83
N SER A 39 36.38 12.41 -11.16
CA SER A 39 35.20 12.89 -10.41
C SER A 39 35.29 12.76 -8.88
N THR A 40 36.26 13.45 -8.27
CA THR A 40 35.98 14.14 -7.01
C THR A 40 34.95 15.24 -7.29
N ILE A 41 33.67 14.86 -7.31
CA ILE A 41 32.57 15.82 -7.22
C ILE A 41 32.59 16.33 -5.79
N THR A 42 33.07 17.56 -5.62
CA THR A 42 32.85 18.36 -4.43
C THR A 42 31.34 18.59 -4.30
N VAL A 43 30.69 17.77 -3.46
CA VAL A 43 29.32 18.01 -3.01
C VAL A 43 29.30 19.34 -2.26
N PRO A 44 28.60 20.38 -2.75
CA PRO A 44 28.48 21.63 -2.03
C PRO A 44 27.59 21.41 -0.80
N GLY A 45 28.11 21.77 0.37
CA GLY A 45 27.31 22.12 1.55
C GLY A 45 26.47 20.99 2.16
N ARG A 46 27.04 20.29 3.15
CA ARG A 46 26.23 19.79 4.27
C ARG A 46 25.46 20.98 4.82
N PHE A 47 24.15 21.03 4.58
CA PHE A 47 23.26 21.85 5.39
C PHE A 47 23.52 21.46 6.85
N ALA A 48 24.07 22.40 7.62
CA ALA A 48 24.22 22.24 9.04
C ALA A 48 22.82 22.01 9.63
N PHE A 49 22.64 20.83 10.21
CA PHE A 49 21.42 20.46 10.91
C PHE A 49 21.04 21.55 11.92
N PRO A 50 19.81 22.06 11.95
CA PRO A 50 19.25 22.47 13.23
C PRO A 50 19.18 21.17 14.05
N GLY A 51 20.12 21.01 14.99
CA GLY A 51 20.12 19.87 15.89
C GLY A 51 18.72 19.70 16.47
N ARG A 52 18.24 18.44 16.56
CA ARG A 52 16.98 18.04 17.23
C ARG A 52 16.80 18.91 18.47
N ARG A 53 16.04 20.01 18.36
CA ARG A 53 15.60 20.75 19.53
C ARG A 53 14.71 19.76 20.22
N LYS A 54 15.20 19.17 21.32
CA LYS A 54 14.33 18.59 22.35
C LYS A 54 13.20 19.58 22.50
N LEU A 55 11.99 19.17 22.14
CA LEU A 55 10.77 19.92 22.37
C LEU A 55 10.78 20.27 23.85
N GLN A 56 11.23 21.50 24.16
CA GLN A 56 11.13 22.05 25.50
C GLN A 56 9.66 21.97 25.87
N SER A 57 9.39 21.43 27.07
CA SER A 57 8.05 21.26 27.62
C SER A 57 7.30 22.57 27.50
N LYS A 58 6.45 22.67 26.48
CA LYS A 58 5.57 23.82 26.29
C LYS A 58 4.59 23.78 27.46
N SER A 59 4.58 24.87 28.22
CA SER A 59 3.42 25.39 28.96
C SER A 59 2.11 24.89 28.34
N ALA A 60 1.18 24.43 29.18
CA ALA A 60 -0.14 23.90 28.84
C ALA A 60 -0.96 24.88 27.95
N LYS A 61 -0.59 24.98 26.67
CA LYS A 61 -1.46 25.48 25.62
C LYS A 61 -2.50 24.40 25.40
N GLN A 62 -3.76 24.81 25.20
CA GLN A 62 -4.80 23.90 24.73
C GLN A 62 -4.23 23.05 23.60
N PRO A 63 -4.49 21.72 23.60
CA PRO A 63 -3.96 20.84 22.57
C PRO A 63 -4.35 21.41 21.21
N GLN A 64 -3.34 21.81 20.44
CA GLN A 64 -3.54 22.36 19.10
C GLN A 64 -4.25 21.28 18.27
N ARG A 65 -5.40 21.63 17.69
CA ARG A 65 -6.12 20.73 16.79
C ARG A 65 -5.18 20.31 15.67
N LYS A 66 -5.08 19.00 15.42
CA LYS A 66 -4.25 18.48 14.32
C LYS A 66 -4.85 18.94 12.99
N LYS A 67 -3.97 19.41 12.10
CA LYS A 67 -4.32 19.83 10.74
C LYS A 67 -4.22 18.66 9.77
N ILE A 68 -5.28 18.41 9.01
CA ILE A 68 -5.36 17.37 7.99
C ILE A 68 -5.43 18.01 6.61
N LEU A 69 -4.55 17.58 5.71
CA LEU A 69 -4.73 17.80 4.28
C LEU A 69 -5.35 16.55 3.68
N TYR A 70 -6.62 16.63 3.30
CA TYR A 70 -7.31 15.57 2.57
C TYR A 70 -7.14 15.82 1.07
N ILE A 71 -6.39 14.96 0.40
CA ILE A 71 -6.10 15.04 -1.02
C ILE A 71 -6.87 13.94 -1.75
N VAL A 72 -7.62 14.34 -2.77
CA VAL A 72 -8.45 13.44 -3.57
C VAL A 72 -8.10 13.59 -5.05
N THR A 73 -7.92 12.48 -5.75
CA THR A 73 -7.82 12.47 -7.22
C THR A 73 -9.08 12.05 -7.91
N ALA A 74 -9.53 12.84 -8.87
CA ALA A 74 -10.69 12.57 -9.71
C ALA A 74 -10.29 12.48 -11.18
N LEU A 75 -10.39 11.28 -11.75
CA LEU A 75 -10.01 11.04 -13.15
C LEU A 75 -11.09 11.49 -14.14
N ASN A 76 -12.37 11.39 -13.77
CA ASN A 76 -13.47 11.75 -14.65
C ASN A 76 -14.53 12.55 -13.89
N GLU A 77 -15.06 13.59 -14.52
CA GLU A 77 -16.24 14.30 -14.01
C GLU A 77 -17.52 13.49 -14.26
N TYR A 78 -17.57 12.82 -15.41
CA TYR A 78 -18.68 11.98 -15.86
C TYR A 78 -18.18 10.56 -16.10
N ASN A 79 -18.99 9.57 -15.75
CA ASN A 79 -18.65 8.18 -15.98
C ASN A 79 -18.53 7.88 -17.49
N SER A 80 -17.49 7.15 -17.87
CA SER A 80 -17.22 6.82 -19.29
C SER A 80 -18.05 5.63 -19.81
N GLY A 81 -18.78 4.94 -18.93
CA GLY A 81 -19.46 3.68 -19.24
C GLY A 81 -18.56 2.45 -19.11
N THR A 82 -17.26 2.65 -18.84
CA THR A 82 -16.36 1.54 -18.53
C THR A 82 -16.73 0.93 -17.18
N ARG A 83 -16.26 -0.30 -16.91
CA ARG A 83 -16.39 -0.91 -15.56
C ARG A 83 -17.85 -1.10 -15.08
N ASN A 84 -18.79 -1.26 -16.02
CA ASN A 84 -20.24 -1.38 -15.78
C ASN A 84 -20.83 -0.16 -15.02
N THR A 85 -20.30 1.03 -15.33
CA THR A 85 -20.89 2.32 -14.94
C THR A 85 -21.85 2.81 -16.02
N GLU A 86 -22.77 3.71 -15.67
CA GLU A 86 -23.63 4.36 -16.66
C GLU A 86 -22.88 5.49 -17.36
N LYS A 87 -22.77 5.43 -18.70
CA LYS A 87 -22.07 6.44 -19.48
C LYS A 87 -22.78 7.80 -19.37
N GLY A 88 -22.03 8.85 -19.03
CA GLY A 88 -22.55 10.20 -18.88
C GLY A 88 -23.13 10.52 -17.49
N SER A 89 -23.22 9.54 -16.60
CA SER A 89 -23.63 9.75 -15.21
C SER A 89 -22.66 10.72 -14.50
N ASP A 90 -23.21 11.66 -13.74
CA ASP A 90 -22.48 12.71 -13.04
C ASP A 90 -21.71 12.15 -11.84
N ARG A 91 -20.47 11.72 -12.07
CA ARG A 91 -19.61 11.12 -11.03
C ARG A 91 -19.27 12.12 -9.93
N LEU A 92 -19.14 13.42 -10.27
CA LEU A 92 -18.88 14.45 -9.28
C LEU A 92 -20.00 14.51 -8.23
N GLN A 93 -21.26 14.60 -8.66
CA GLN A 93 -22.39 14.71 -7.73
C GLN A 93 -22.80 13.38 -7.10
N LEU A 94 -22.66 12.27 -7.83
CA LEU A 94 -23.16 10.96 -7.38
C LEU A 94 -22.13 10.13 -6.62
N THR A 95 -20.85 10.49 -6.68
CA THR A 95 -19.77 9.72 -6.05
C THR A 95 -18.85 10.63 -5.25
N LEU A 96 -18.16 11.56 -5.92
CA LEU A 96 -17.10 12.34 -5.28
C LEU A 96 -17.63 13.22 -4.14
N ILE A 97 -18.63 14.07 -4.41
CA ILE A 97 -19.16 15.01 -3.42
C ILE A 97 -19.73 14.29 -2.19
N PRO A 98 -20.61 13.27 -2.33
CA PRO A 98 -21.12 12.53 -1.18
C PRO A 98 -20.02 11.92 -0.31
N VAL A 99 -19.05 11.24 -0.94
CA VAL A 99 -17.96 10.54 -0.25
C VAL A 99 -17.06 11.52 0.51
N VAL A 100 -16.62 12.59 -0.16
CA VAL A 100 -15.68 13.56 0.40
C VAL A 100 -16.35 14.42 1.47
N SER A 101 -17.60 14.83 1.24
CA SER A 101 -18.38 15.61 2.21
C SER A 101 -18.62 14.81 3.49
N GLU A 102 -19.04 13.55 3.38
CA GLU A 102 -19.21 12.64 4.51
C GLU A 102 -17.93 12.50 5.33
N GLY A 103 -16.83 12.16 4.67
CA GLY A 103 -15.53 11.99 5.31
C GLY A 103 -15.08 13.25 6.07
N ILE A 104 -15.14 14.41 5.40
CA ILE A 104 -14.73 15.69 5.98
C ILE A 104 -15.61 16.10 7.17
N ARG A 105 -16.93 15.95 7.07
CA ARG A 105 -17.84 16.28 8.18
C ARG A 105 -17.48 15.49 9.43
N THR A 106 -17.31 14.17 9.31
CA THR A 106 -16.93 13.34 10.46
C THR A 106 -15.59 13.78 11.07
N MET A 107 -14.60 14.15 10.24
CA MET A 107 -13.30 14.64 10.73
C MET A 107 -13.42 15.99 11.44
N VAL A 108 -14.19 16.93 10.91
CA VAL A 108 -14.43 18.23 11.54
C VAL A 108 -15.17 18.06 12.87
N ASP A 109 -16.17 17.20 12.92
CA ASP A 109 -16.94 16.89 14.14
C ASP A 109 -16.08 16.23 15.21
N ALA A 110 -15.10 15.40 14.79
CA ALA A 110 -14.07 14.84 15.65
C ALA A 110 -13.03 15.88 16.16
N GLY A 111 -13.12 17.13 15.70
CA GLY A 111 -12.28 18.24 16.15
C GLY A 111 -11.00 18.45 15.35
N TYR A 112 -10.87 17.86 14.16
CA TYR A 112 -9.77 18.13 13.25
C TYR A 112 -9.96 19.46 12.50
N ASP A 113 -8.85 20.11 12.16
CA ASP A 113 -8.82 21.21 11.18
C ASP A 113 -8.51 20.59 9.81
N VAL A 114 -9.42 20.69 8.86
CA VAL A 114 -9.37 19.90 7.61
C VAL A 114 -9.44 20.83 6.42
N ASP A 115 -8.52 20.66 5.47
CA ASP A 115 -8.59 21.27 4.14
C ASP A 115 -8.68 20.19 3.06
N LEU A 116 -9.47 20.45 2.03
CA LEU A 116 -9.59 19.60 0.85
C LEU A 116 -8.71 20.14 -0.29
N TYR A 117 -7.87 19.27 -0.84
CA TYR A 117 -7.15 19.50 -2.09
C TYR A 117 -7.64 18.52 -3.16
N LEU A 118 -8.34 19.03 -4.16
CA LEU A 118 -8.90 18.23 -5.24
C LEU A 118 -8.01 18.30 -6.48
N ILE A 119 -7.51 17.14 -6.93
CA ILE A 119 -6.70 17.01 -8.14
C ILE A 119 -7.56 16.40 -9.25
N CYS A 120 -7.90 17.20 -10.25
CA CYS A 120 -8.77 16.79 -11.35
C CYS A 120 -7.98 16.59 -12.65
N HIS A 121 -8.26 15.51 -13.38
CA HIS A 121 -7.83 15.40 -14.78
C HIS A 121 -8.57 16.40 -15.69
N PHE A 122 -9.79 16.78 -15.33
CA PHE A 122 -10.62 17.71 -16.07
C PHE A 122 -10.57 19.11 -15.45
N THR A 123 -11.12 20.09 -16.15
CA THR A 123 -11.34 21.44 -15.61
C THR A 123 -12.70 21.49 -14.93
N LEU A 124 -12.70 21.69 -13.61
CA LEU A 124 -13.92 21.92 -12.85
C LEU A 124 -14.41 23.35 -13.10
N LEU A 125 -15.54 23.49 -13.79
CA LEU A 125 -16.14 24.80 -14.06
C LEU A 125 -16.58 25.50 -12.74
N PRO A 126 -16.63 26.85 -12.69
CA PRO A 126 -16.96 27.57 -11.46
C PRO A 126 -18.26 27.13 -10.78
N GLU A 127 -19.30 26.84 -11.57
CA GLU A 127 -20.59 26.36 -11.06
C GLU A 127 -20.50 24.95 -10.47
N ARG A 128 -19.56 24.13 -10.95
CA ARG A 128 -19.28 22.77 -10.48
C ARG A 128 -18.41 22.79 -9.22
N GLU A 129 -17.41 23.65 -9.18
CA GLU A 129 -16.62 23.93 -7.97
C GLU A 129 -17.51 24.45 -6.84
N ALA A 130 -18.49 25.30 -7.17
CA ALA A 130 -19.46 25.79 -6.20
C ALA A 130 -20.33 24.66 -5.61
N LEU A 131 -20.57 23.54 -6.33
CA LEU A 131 -21.25 22.37 -5.77
C LEU A 131 -20.39 21.71 -4.69
N VAL A 132 -19.10 21.50 -4.97
CA VAL A 132 -18.15 20.96 -3.99
C VAL A 132 -18.10 21.86 -2.78
N ARG A 133 -17.92 23.17 -2.98
CA ARG A 133 -17.83 24.14 -1.90
C ARG A 133 -19.06 24.13 -0.99
N ARG A 134 -20.28 24.11 -1.57
CA ARG A 134 -21.53 24.07 -0.81
C ARG A 134 -21.71 22.80 0.02
N ALA A 135 -21.09 21.70 -0.38
CA ALA A 135 -21.20 20.43 0.35
C ALA A 135 -20.28 20.38 1.58
N LEU A 136 -19.27 21.24 1.65
CA LEU A 136 -18.24 21.26 2.69
C LEU A 136 -18.56 22.29 3.78
N PRO A 137 -18.21 22.03 5.06
CA PRO A 137 -18.31 23.02 6.13
C PRO A 137 -17.57 24.33 5.79
N ASP A 138 -18.06 25.47 6.28
CA ASP A 138 -17.46 26.79 6.02
C ASP A 138 -16.03 26.92 6.54
N SER A 139 -15.67 26.15 7.57
CA SER A 139 -14.33 26.14 8.16
C SER A 139 -13.28 25.42 7.32
N VAL A 140 -13.69 24.63 6.33
CA VAL A 140 -12.80 23.77 5.53
C VAL A 140 -12.30 24.55 4.32
N GLY A 141 -11.00 24.63 4.09
CA GLY A 141 -10.42 25.16 2.85
C GLY A 141 -10.68 24.23 1.65
N LEU A 142 -10.78 24.82 0.45
CA LEU A 142 -10.86 24.09 -0.81
C LEU A 142 -9.82 24.65 -1.78
N GLU A 143 -8.94 23.79 -2.27
CA GLU A 143 -8.02 24.08 -3.37
C GLU A 143 -8.25 23.05 -4.49
N VAL A 144 -8.30 23.51 -5.74
CA VAL A 144 -8.54 22.67 -6.91
C VAL A 144 -7.42 22.81 -7.91
N TRP A 145 -6.80 21.69 -8.29
CA TRP A 145 -5.86 21.60 -9.39
C TRP A 145 -6.55 21.00 -10.61
N ASN A 146 -6.95 21.87 -11.53
CA ASN A 146 -7.57 21.53 -12.81
C ASN A 146 -6.54 21.07 -13.86
N ASP A 147 -6.98 20.19 -14.78
CA ASP A 147 -6.16 19.65 -15.87
C ASP A 147 -4.79 19.13 -15.40
N ALA A 148 -4.78 18.42 -14.27
CA ALA A 148 -3.57 18.02 -13.57
C ALA A 148 -2.89 16.78 -14.17
N ALA A 149 -3.35 16.28 -15.33
CA ALA A 149 -2.77 15.09 -15.94
C ALA A 149 -1.30 15.32 -16.29
N PRO A 150 -0.37 14.54 -15.72
CA PRO A 150 1.02 14.73 -16.01
C PRO A 150 1.42 14.20 -17.39
N PHE A 151 2.59 14.66 -17.85
CA PHE A 151 3.34 13.95 -18.88
C PHE A 151 4.00 12.67 -18.32
N ALA A 152 4.04 11.63 -19.15
CA ALA A 152 4.81 10.41 -18.94
C ALA A 152 5.49 9.96 -20.24
N TYR A 153 6.53 9.14 -20.14
CA TYR A 153 7.16 8.55 -21.33
C TYR A 153 6.24 7.50 -21.96
N ASP A 154 6.13 7.52 -23.29
CA ASP A 154 5.55 6.41 -24.04
C ASP A 154 6.47 5.19 -23.96
N THR A 155 5.99 4.09 -23.37
CA THR A 155 6.76 2.83 -23.28
C THR A 155 6.26 1.75 -24.24
N ALA A 156 5.26 2.02 -25.08
CA ALA A 156 4.62 1.00 -25.90
C ALA A 156 5.27 0.84 -27.29
N GLN A 157 5.67 1.93 -27.93
CA GLN A 157 6.16 1.90 -29.33
C GLN A 157 7.66 2.20 -29.45
N ASN A 158 8.11 3.30 -28.86
CA ASN A 158 9.53 3.67 -28.78
C ASN A 158 9.79 4.13 -27.34
N PRO A 159 10.15 3.19 -26.45
CA PRO A 159 10.31 3.49 -25.06
C PRO A 159 11.19 4.71 -24.85
N PHE A 160 10.66 5.71 -24.13
CA PHE A 160 11.43 6.85 -23.62
C PHE A 160 11.88 7.90 -24.66
N THR A 161 11.32 7.88 -25.88
CA THR A 161 11.63 8.92 -26.90
C THR A 161 10.58 10.02 -27.01
N LYS A 162 9.38 9.80 -26.45
CA LYS A 162 8.25 10.73 -26.54
C LYS A 162 7.54 10.86 -25.20
N LEU A 163 7.20 12.10 -24.84
CA LEU A 163 6.28 12.42 -23.75
C LEU A 163 4.84 12.44 -24.27
N ARG A 164 3.91 11.93 -23.48
CA ARG A 164 2.47 11.99 -23.74
C ARG A 164 1.72 12.32 -22.44
N TYR A 165 0.54 12.90 -22.57
CA TYR A 165 -0.39 12.99 -21.45
C TYR A 165 -0.78 11.58 -21.02
N ASP A 166 -0.64 11.28 -19.73
CA ASP A 166 -0.98 9.97 -19.18
C ASP A 166 -1.81 10.12 -17.91
N ILE A 167 -3.11 9.93 -18.07
CA ILE A 167 -4.09 10.06 -16.99
C ILE A 167 -3.89 9.00 -15.90
N LEU A 168 -3.23 7.87 -16.21
CA LEU A 168 -2.95 6.82 -15.24
C LEU A 168 -1.91 7.26 -14.19
N HIS A 169 -1.19 8.35 -14.47
CA HIS A 169 -0.20 8.95 -13.58
C HIS A 169 -0.77 10.09 -12.73
N LEU A 170 -2.07 10.40 -12.80
CA LEU A 170 -2.68 11.50 -12.04
C LEU A 170 -2.37 11.41 -10.53
N ALA A 171 -2.41 10.21 -9.96
CA ALA A 171 -2.08 9.96 -8.55
C ALA A 171 -0.63 10.33 -8.16
N ARG A 172 0.26 10.59 -9.12
CA ARG A 172 1.61 11.13 -8.85
C ARG A 172 1.54 12.56 -8.32
N GLN A 173 0.56 13.34 -8.76
CA GLN A 173 0.42 14.76 -8.39
C GLN A 173 0.22 14.98 -6.90
N HIS A 174 -0.36 13.99 -6.21
CA HIS A 174 -0.40 13.95 -4.75
C HIS A 174 0.94 14.29 -4.11
N ARG A 175 2.06 13.80 -4.66
CA ARG A 175 3.38 13.97 -4.06
C ARG A 175 3.92 15.39 -4.23
N PHE A 176 3.53 16.08 -5.30
CA PHE A 176 3.88 17.49 -5.51
C PHE A 176 3.11 18.37 -4.53
N VAL A 177 1.80 18.15 -4.40
CA VAL A 177 0.97 18.85 -3.39
C VAL A 177 1.56 18.66 -2.00
N ILE A 178 1.90 17.43 -1.62
CA ILE A 178 2.44 17.13 -0.30
C ILE A 178 3.80 17.80 -0.09
N LYS A 179 4.68 17.78 -1.10
CA LYS A 179 5.97 18.48 -1.01
C LYS A 179 5.78 19.96 -0.68
N ASP A 180 4.85 20.61 -1.35
CA ASP A 180 4.64 22.05 -1.22
C ASP A 180 3.92 22.41 0.09
N LYS A 181 3.07 21.52 0.61
CA LYS A 181 2.27 21.71 1.81
C LYS A 181 2.81 20.99 3.06
N LEU A 182 3.99 20.35 2.98
CA LEU A 182 4.48 19.41 4.00
C LEU A 182 4.52 20.04 5.41
N LEU A 183 4.90 21.31 5.48
CA LEU A 183 5.10 22.02 6.74
C LEU A 183 3.81 22.62 7.33
N ASP A 184 2.72 22.61 6.58
CA ASP A 184 1.46 23.27 6.95
C ASP A 184 0.48 22.31 7.66
N TYR A 185 0.64 20.99 7.45
CA TYR A 185 -0.30 19.96 7.92
C TYR A 185 0.38 18.86 8.74
N ASP A 186 -0.34 18.30 9.71
CA ASP A 186 0.19 17.27 10.61
C ASP A 186 -0.02 15.85 10.03
N VAL A 187 -1.15 15.66 9.35
CA VAL A 187 -1.57 14.39 8.77
C VAL A 187 -2.03 14.62 7.32
N PHE A 188 -1.65 13.69 6.45
CA PHE A 188 -2.02 13.67 5.05
C PHE A 188 -2.89 12.45 4.78
N VAL A 189 -4.07 12.69 4.21
CA VAL A 189 -5.04 11.65 3.84
C VAL A 189 -5.16 11.69 2.32
N ASN A 190 -4.73 10.64 1.64
CA ASN A 190 -4.65 10.61 0.18
C ASN A 190 -5.37 9.39 -0.37
N PHE A 191 -6.51 9.58 -1.04
CA PHE A 191 -7.30 8.48 -1.58
C PHE A 191 -7.97 8.81 -2.91
N GLU A 192 -8.39 7.76 -3.61
CA GLU A 192 -9.29 7.86 -4.77
C GLU A 192 -10.66 8.46 -4.39
N ASP A 193 -11.36 9.02 -5.37
CA ASP A 193 -12.61 9.78 -5.21
C ASP A 193 -13.84 8.93 -4.81
N ASP A 194 -13.71 7.61 -4.79
CA ASP A 194 -14.75 6.65 -4.38
C ASP A 194 -14.37 5.87 -3.10
N MET A 195 -13.41 6.37 -2.33
CA MET A 195 -12.99 5.80 -1.05
C MET A 195 -13.51 6.65 0.12
N LEU A 196 -14.45 6.12 0.90
CA LEU A 196 -14.95 6.79 2.10
C LEU A 196 -13.95 6.68 3.25
N ILE A 197 -13.39 7.83 3.63
CA ILE A 197 -12.48 7.96 4.76
C ILE A 197 -13.11 8.85 5.82
N THR A 198 -13.45 8.26 6.96
CA THR A 198 -14.05 8.95 8.11
C THR A 198 -13.00 9.29 9.19
N ALA A 199 -13.40 10.08 10.19
CA ALA A 199 -12.59 10.37 11.36
C ALA A 199 -12.08 9.12 12.08
N GLU A 200 -12.89 8.04 12.15
CA GLU A 200 -12.50 6.82 12.84
C GLU A 200 -11.27 6.15 12.19
N HIS A 201 -11.15 6.25 10.87
CA HIS A 201 -9.96 5.77 10.15
C HIS A 201 -8.73 6.61 10.47
N VAL A 202 -8.88 7.94 10.54
CA VAL A 202 -7.79 8.86 10.90
C VAL A 202 -7.34 8.65 12.35
N HIS A 203 -8.29 8.55 13.28
CA HIS A 203 -8.02 8.22 14.68
C HIS A 203 -7.27 6.89 14.81
N HIS A 204 -7.75 5.85 14.13
CA HIS A 204 -7.12 4.54 14.15
C HIS A 204 -5.70 4.60 13.57
N PHE A 205 -5.52 5.25 12.42
CA PHE A 205 -4.22 5.43 11.79
C PHE A 205 -3.20 6.10 12.72
N ILE A 206 -3.61 7.20 13.36
CA ILE A 206 -2.77 7.94 14.33
C ILE A 206 -2.44 7.04 15.52
N ARG A 207 -3.44 6.37 16.11
CA ARG A 207 -3.26 5.50 17.28
C ARG A 207 -2.28 4.36 17.02
N VAL A 208 -2.37 3.70 15.86
CA VAL A 208 -1.43 2.64 15.46
C VAL A 208 -0.05 3.24 15.17
N THR A 209 0.02 4.40 14.54
CA THR A 209 1.30 5.10 14.28
C THR A 209 2.02 5.47 15.57
N ASP A 210 1.31 6.03 16.55
CA ASP A 210 1.86 6.43 17.85
C ASP A 210 2.37 5.20 18.63
N GLU A 211 1.67 4.06 18.53
CA GLU A 211 2.12 2.81 19.11
C GLU A 211 3.37 2.25 18.44
N LEU A 212 3.42 2.27 17.10
CA LEU A 212 4.62 1.85 16.36
C LEU A 212 5.82 2.73 16.69
N GLU A 213 5.62 4.03 16.91
CA GLU A 213 6.67 4.94 17.34
C GLU A 213 7.14 4.63 18.77
N ARG A 214 6.21 4.39 19.69
CA ARG A 214 6.53 3.98 21.07
C ARG A 214 7.37 2.70 21.08
N LEU A 215 6.96 1.70 20.32
CA LEU A 215 7.71 0.45 20.16
C LEU A 215 9.08 0.71 19.53
N TYR A 216 9.17 1.58 18.52
CA TYR A 216 10.42 1.90 17.83
C TYR A 216 11.45 2.53 18.78
N GLU A 217 11.03 3.46 19.63
CA GLU A 217 11.94 4.12 20.59
C GLU A 217 12.48 3.14 21.66
N GLN A 218 11.75 2.07 21.95
CA GLN A 218 12.13 1.04 22.93
C GLN A 218 12.88 -0.14 22.29
N ALA A 219 12.84 -0.26 20.96
CA ALA A 219 13.38 -1.40 20.25
C ALA A 219 14.91 -1.41 20.17
N PRO A 220 15.54 -2.60 20.16
CA PRO A 220 16.96 -2.74 19.88
C PRO A 220 17.28 -2.39 18.42
N GLU A 221 18.52 -1.98 18.15
CA GLU A 221 19.03 -1.80 16.79
C GLU A 221 19.25 -3.16 16.10
N ASP A 222 19.89 -4.08 16.81
CA ASP A 222 20.30 -5.38 16.31
C ASP A 222 19.24 -6.46 16.59
N PRO A 223 19.12 -7.47 15.70
CA PRO A 223 18.22 -8.60 15.95
C PRO A 223 18.71 -9.43 17.15
N PRO A 224 17.80 -10.13 17.86
CA PRO A 224 18.18 -11.09 18.89
C PRO A 224 19.23 -12.10 18.41
N SER A 225 20.10 -12.56 19.32
CA SER A 225 21.26 -13.40 18.98
C SER A 225 20.92 -14.75 18.33
N TYR A 226 19.67 -15.22 18.48
CA TYR A 226 19.18 -16.45 17.82
C TYR A 226 18.76 -16.23 16.36
N ILE A 227 18.63 -14.99 15.90
CA ILE A 227 18.34 -14.64 14.51
C ILE A 227 19.67 -14.38 13.80
N VAL A 228 20.28 -15.44 13.28
CA VAL A 228 21.58 -15.37 12.62
C VAL A 228 21.48 -15.45 11.09
N SER A 229 20.30 -15.78 10.56
CA SER A 229 20.05 -15.92 9.13
C SER A 229 18.74 -15.26 8.69
N HIS A 230 18.61 -15.09 7.38
CA HIS A 230 17.36 -14.66 6.75
C HIS A 230 16.20 -15.62 7.02
N THR A 231 16.47 -16.92 7.05
CA THR A 231 15.46 -17.94 7.33
C THR A 231 14.92 -17.76 8.74
N ASP A 232 15.79 -17.56 9.72
CA ASP A 232 15.41 -17.31 11.12
C ASP A 232 14.54 -16.05 11.22
N ALA A 233 14.94 -14.97 10.54
CA ALA A 233 14.20 -13.70 10.57
C ALA A 233 12.81 -13.81 9.93
N ILE A 234 12.68 -14.52 8.80
CA ILE A 234 11.38 -14.78 8.16
C ILE A 234 10.49 -15.65 9.06
N GLN A 235 11.10 -16.63 9.71
CA GLN A 235 10.39 -17.55 10.59
C GLN A 235 10.04 -16.95 11.95
N ASN A 236 10.69 -15.86 12.38
CA ASN A 236 10.47 -15.20 13.66
C ASN A 236 9.20 -14.32 13.63
N TYR A 237 8.05 -14.92 13.97
CA TYR A 237 6.73 -14.27 13.95
C TYR A 237 6.26 -13.69 15.29
N HIS A 238 7.12 -13.66 16.29
CA HIS A 238 6.81 -13.16 17.62
C HIS A 238 8.04 -12.47 18.25
N GLY A 239 7.86 -11.94 19.46
CA GLY A 239 8.93 -11.36 20.27
C GLY A 239 9.30 -9.93 19.88
N VAL A 240 10.39 -9.46 20.48
CA VAL A 240 10.92 -8.10 20.31
C VAL A 240 11.24 -7.84 18.84
N MET A 241 10.77 -6.70 18.35
CA MET A 241 11.10 -6.21 17.01
C MET A 241 12.27 -5.23 17.07
N THR A 242 13.11 -5.23 16.05
CA THR A 242 14.17 -4.23 15.90
C THR A 242 13.58 -2.89 15.45
N LYS A 243 14.37 -1.82 15.61
CA LYS A 243 14.07 -0.53 14.98
C LYS A 243 13.97 -0.62 13.46
N GLY A 244 14.78 -1.46 12.84
CA GLY A 244 14.75 -1.74 11.40
C GLY A 244 13.42 -2.32 10.92
N GLN A 245 12.84 -3.23 11.71
CA GLN A 245 11.52 -3.80 11.45
C GLN A 245 10.39 -2.78 11.69
N LEU A 246 10.42 -2.08 12.81
CA LEU A 246 9.34 -1.16 13.20
C LEU A 246 9.25 0.06 12.29
N ARG A 247 10.38 0.65 11.88
CA ARG A 247 10.39 1.78 10.93
C ARG A 247 9.76 1.41 9.58
N ARG A 248 9.76 0.12 9.22
CA ARG A 248 9.20 -0.42 7.97
C ARG A 248 7.77 -0.90 8.13
N THR A 249 7.16 -0.71 9.30
CA THR A 249 5.79 -1.11 9.59
C THR A 249 4.88 0.12 9.51
N ILE A 250 3.71 -0.01 8.88
CA ILE A 250 2.70 1.05 8.79
C ILE A 250 1.30 0.51 9.02
N PRO A 251 0.35 1.32 9.51
CA PRO A 251 -1.06 0.95 9.53
C PRO A 251 -1.54 0.65 8.10
N GLY A 252 -2.24 -0.47 7.93
CA GLY A 252 -2.83 -0.90 6.67
C GLY A 252 -4.35 -0.73 6.65
N PHE A 253 -4.91 -0.69 5.45
CA PHE A 253 -6.36 -0.74 5.24
C PHE A 253 -6.74 -1.85 4.27
N ILE A 254 -8.00 -2.27 4.32
CA ILE A 254 -8.60 -3.25 3.41
C ILE A 254 -9.85 -2.62 2.80
N ARG A 255 -9.93 -2.61 1.46
CA ARG A 255 -11.12 -2.14 0.77
C ARG A 255 -12.26 -3.13 0.89
N VAL A 256 -13.42 -2.63 1.27
CA VAL A 256 -14.68 -3.37 1.25
C VAL A 256 -15.67 -2.70 0.30
N GLU A 257 -16.50 -3.51 -0.34
CA GLU A 257 -17.73 -3.05 -0.99
C GLU A 257 -18.93 -3.56 -0.20
N VAL A 258 -20.05 -2.87 -0.34
CA VAL A 258 -21.34 -3.34 0.17
C VAL A 258 -22.03 -4.15 -0.92
N LEU A 259 -22.46 -5.35 -0.56
CA LEU A 259 -23.22 -6.25 -1.42
C LEU A 259 -24.64 -5.72 -1.61
N LEU A 260 -24.88 -5.08 -2.76
CA LEU A 260 -26.16 -4.46 -3.08
C LEU A 260 -27.15 -5.44 -3.72
N ASP A 261 -26.65 -6.49 -4.36
CA ASP A 261 -27.45 -7.46 -5.12
C ASP A 261 -26.84 -8.86 -4.99
N GLU A 262 -27.02 -9.47 -3.81
CA GLU A 262 -26.53 -10.82 -3.51
C GLU A 262 -27.20 -11.90 -4.38
N GLN A 263 -28.39 -11.63 -4.91
CA GLN A 263 -29.12 -12.59 -5.74
C GLN A 263 -28.43 -12.80 -7.09
N ASN A 264 -27.98 -11.71 -7.73
CA ASN A 264 -27.31 -11.79 -9.03
C ASN A 264 -25.78 -11.87 -8.91
N TYR A 265 -25.21 -11.37 -7.81
CA TYR A 265 -23.76 -11.30 -7.60
C TYR A 265 -23.35 -11.83 -6.22
N PRO A 266 -23.62 -13.11 -5.89
CA PRO A 266 -23.37 -13.65 -4.56
C PRO A 266 -21.89 -13.62 -4.18
N ALA A 267 -21.62 -13.57 -2.88
CA ALA A 267 -20.29 -13.87 -2.35
C ALA A 267 -19.94 -15.35 -2.57
N GLN A 268 -18.64 -15.68 -2.52
CA GLN A 268 -18.19 -17.06 -2.70
C GLN A 268 -18.78 -17.99 -1.63
N THR A 269 -19.16 -19.20 -2.05
CA THR A 269 -19.59 -20.28 -1.15
C THR A 269 -18.41 -21.12 -0.68
N ASP A 270 -17.46 -21.42 -1.57
CA ASP A 270 -16.18 -22.03 -1.23
C ASP A 270 -15.21 -20.94 -0.73
N THR A 271 -14.94 -20.96 0.58
CA THR A 271 -14.05 -20.01 1.24
C THR A 271 -12.59 -20.46 1.24
N GLY A 272 -12.29 -21.60 0.63
CA GLY A 272 -10.97 -22.21 0.64
C GLY A 272 -10.70 -23.10 1.86
N PRO A 273 -9.49 -23.67 1.95
CA PRO A 273 -9.17 -24.78 2.86
C PRO A 273 -8.98 -24.38 4.32
N VAL A 274 -8.87 -23.08 4.64
CA VAL A 274 -8.72 -22.62 6.03
C VAL A 274 -10.10 -22.58 6.69
N PRO A 275 -10.34 -23.39 7.74
CA PRO A 275 -11.61 -23.39 8.46
C PRO A 275 -11.95 -22.03 9.04
N LEU A 276 -13.24 -21.72 9.09
CA LEU A 276 -13.76 -20.54 9.73
C LEU A 276 -13.85 -20.75 11.25
N ASP A 277 -13.22 -19.88 12.04
CA ASP A 277 -13.36 -19.87 13.49
C ASP A 277 -13.85 -18.49 13.95
N LEU A 278 -15.14 -18.37 14.26
CA LEU A 278 -15.76 -17.16 14.78
C LEU A 278 -15.78 -17.10 16.32
N GLN A 279 -15.10 -18.03 17.00
CA GLN A 279 -14.97 -18.02 18.45
C GLN A 279 -13.73 -17.21 18.84
N PHE A 280 -13.92 -15.90 19.00
CA PHE A 280 -12.89 -15.01 19.52
C PHE A 280 -12.85 -15.10 21.04
N THR A 281 -11.65 -15.09 21.62
CA THR A 281 -11.45 -15.09 23.08
C THR A 281 -11.95 -13.81 23.72
N GLU A 282 -11.90 -12.70 22.98
CA GLU A 282 -12.27 -11.36 23.42
C GLU A 282 -12.92 -10.60 22.26
N GLY A 283 -13.91 -9.75 22.55
CA GLY A 283 -14.50 -8.83 21.57
C GLY A 283 -15.77 -9.34 20.86
N ARG A 284 -16.10 -8.66 19.75
CA ARG A 284 -17.29 -8.97 18.93
C ARG A 284 -16.99 -10.16 18.02
N GLN A 285 -18.00 -10.93 17.65
CA GLN A 285 -17.80 -12.07 16.73
C GLN A 285 -17.80 -11.69 15.24
N GLN A 286 -18.08 -10.41 14.95
CA GLN A 286 -18.27 -9.89 13.60
C GLN A 286 -17.65 -8.50 13.49
N VAL A 287 -17.34 -8.13 12.24
CA VAL A 287 -16.94 -6.76 11.89
C VAL A 287 -18.07 -5.78 12.21
N ASP A 288 -17.69 -4.56 12.62
CA ASP A 288 -18.63 -3.47 12.90
C ASP A 288 -18.76 -2.53 11.68
N PRO A 289 -19.85 -2.63 10.89
CA PRO A 289 -20.03 -1.77 9.72
C PRO A 289 -20.28 -0.30 10.10
N THR A 290 -20.64 0.02 11.35
CA THR A 290 -20.87 1.41 11.78
C THR A 290 -19.59 2.24 11.75
N ILE A 291 -18.43 1.59 11.73
CA ILE A 291 -17.12 2.26 11.75
C ILE A 291 -16.68 2.66 10.34
N CYS A 292 -16.77 1.73 9.39
CA CYS A 292 -16.24 1.93 8.04
C CYS A 292 -17.27 2.47 7.04
N CYS A 293 -18.53 2.06 7.21
CA CYS A 293 -19.40 1.87 6.06
C CYS A 293 -20.80 2.46 6.25
N HIS A 294 -21.15 2.90 7.46
CA HIS A 294 -22.36 3.68 7.69
C HIS A 294 -22.12 5.13 7.27
N VAL A 295 -23.14 5.73 6.67
CA VAL A 295 -23.11 7.13 6.22
C VAL A 295 -24.33 7.86 6.74
N HIS A 296 -24.26 9.18 6.78
CA HIS A 296 -25.44 9.98 7.07
C HIS A 296 -26.50 9.85 5.97
N LYS A 297 -27.75 10.11 6.33
CA LYS A 297 -28.90 10.06 5.42
C LYS A 297 -28.72 10.95 4.19
N GLU A 298 -28.05 12.10 4.34
CA GLU A 298 -27.76 13.05 3.27
C GLU A 298 -26.79 12.50 2.21
N THR A 299 -25.96 11.54 2.60
CA THR A 299 -24.97 10.86 1.73
C THR A 299 -25.56 9.60 1.08
N THR A 300 -26.72 9.15 1.56
CA THR A 300 -27.35 7.90 1.11
C THR A 300 -27.86 8.01 -0.32
N SER A 301 -27.68 6.94 -1.08
CA SER A 301 -28.22 6.77 -2.43
C SER A 301 -28.53 5.31 -2.73
N ALA A 302 -29.08 5.02 -3.91
CA ALA A 302 -29.26 3.64 -4.38
C ALA A 302 -27.94 2.85 -4.47
N HIS A 303 -26.80 3.54 -4.53
CA HIS A 303 -25.47 2.93 -4.63
C HIS A 303 -24.68 2.98 -3.32
N ILE A 304 -25.08 3.83 -2.38
CA ILE A 304 -24.42 4.04 -1.08
C ILE A 304 -25.50 3.91 0.00
N PRO A 305 -25.71 2.69 0.55
CA PRO A 305 -26.73 2.48 1.58
C PRO A 305 -26.31 3.12 2.90
N GLU A 306 -27.29 3.62 3.66
CA GLU A 306 -27.09 4.32 4.93
C GLU A 306 -26.41 3.45 6.00
N SER A 307 -26.87 2.20 6.13
CA SER A 307 -26.49 1.32 7.24
C SER A 307 -26.34 -0.13 6.78
N PRO A 308 -25.30 -0.45 5.98
CA PRO A 308 -25.01 -1.84 5.62
C PRO A 308 -24.77 -2.70 6.86
N THR A 309 -25.13 -3.97 6.77
CA THR A 309 -24.89 -4.98 7.80
C THR A 309 -23.56 -5.69 7.58
N ALA A 310 -23.04 -6.35 8.62
CA ALA A 310 -21.71 -6.98 8.57
C ALA A 310 -21.60 -8.09 7.50
N ASP A 311 -22.70 -8.81 7.25
CA ASP A 311 -22.79 -9.87 6.24
C ASP A 311 -22.94 -9.36 4.80
N GLN A 312 -23.15 -8.05 4.62
CA GLN A 312 -23.12 -7.38 3.33
C GLN A 312 -21.73 -6.86 2.95
N LEU A 313 -20.75 -6.88 3.85
CA LEU A 313 -19.40 -6.40 3.54
C LEU A 313 -18.57 -7.47 2.84
N MET A 314 -18.03 -7.14 1.67
CA MET A 314 -17.27 -8.08 0.84
C MET A 314 -15.92 -7.51 0.38
N LEU A 315 -14.98 -8.42 0.08
CA LEU A 315 -13.60 -8.19 -0.33
C LEU A 315 -13.32 -8.86 -1.67
N TRP A 316 -12.52 -8.24 -2.57
CA TRP A 316 -12.19 -8.82 -3.89
C TRP A 316 -10.69 -8.91 -4.21
N GLU A 317 -9.82 -8.26 -3.42
CA GLU A 317 -8.39 -8.13 -3.74
C GLU A 317 -7.48 -8.91 -2.81
N THR A 318 -8.07 -9.67 -1.88
CA THR A 318 -7.32 -10.39 -0.87
C THR A 318 -7.99 -11.71 -0.52
N ASN A 319 -7.15 -12.66 -0.14
CA ASN A 319 -7.49 -14.00 0.31
C ASN A 319 -6.56 -14.29 1.49
N ILE A 320 -6.94 -15.18 2.40
CA ILE A 320 -6.09 -15.67 3.49
C ILE A 320 -4.74 -16.27 3.00
N PHE A 321 -4.67 -16.79 1.76
CA PHE A 321 -3.47 -17.48 1.24
C PHE A 321 -2.18 -16.63 1.25
N PRO A 322 -2.13 -15.38 0.74
CA PRO A 322 -0.92 -14.55 0.83
C PRO A 322 -0.61 -13.96 2.22
N LEU A 323 -1.55 -14.02 3.16
CA LEU A 323 -1.50 -13.30 4.42
C LEU A 323 -0.77 -14.09 5.53
N GLY A 324 -0.21 -13.36 6.49
CA GLY A 324 0.37 -13.93 7.69
C GLY A 324 -0.13 -13.21 8.93
N VAL A 325 0.14 -13.78 10.10
CA VAL A 325 -0.14 -13.12 11.39
C VAL A 325 1.14 -12.99 12.18
N ARG A 326 1.29 -11.91 12.95
CA ARG A 326 2.45 -11.66 13.80
C ARG A 326 1.99 -11.31 15.21
N LYS A 327 2.65 -11.89 16.21
CA LYS A 327 2.52 -11.45 17.60
C LYS A 327 3.42 -10.24 17.81
N MET A 328 2.82 -9.12 18.18
CA MET A 328 3.53 -7.90 18.58
C MET A 328 4.17 -8.10 19.97
N PRO A 329 5.12 -7.24 20.39
CA PRO A 329 5.66 -7.26 21.75
C PRO A 329 4.55 -7.30 22.81
N ASP A 330 4.76 -8.02 23.91
CA ASP A 330 3.70 -8.31 24.90
C ASP A 330 3.14 -7.05 25.58
N ASP A 331 3.92 -5.96 25.63
CA ASP A 331 3.51 -4.66 26.14
C ASP A 331 2.73 -3.81 25.11
N SER A 332 2.56 -4.31 23.88
CA SER A 332 1.79 -3.63 22.85
C SER A 332 0.31 -3.94 22.93
N TRP A 333 -0.53 -2.90 22.85
CA TRP A 333 -1.98 -3.06 22.78
C TRP A 333 -2.46 -3.68 21.46
N LEU A 334 -1.60 -3.72 20.43
CA LEU A 334 -1.93 -4.37 19.16
C LEU A 334 -2.02 -5.89 19.29
N HIS A 335 -1.32 -6.48 20.27
CA HIS A 335 -1.23 -7.92 20.56
C HIS A 335 -0.90 -8.79 19.33
N TRP A 336 -1.87 -9.05 18.45
CA TRP A 336 -1.71 -9.77 17.20
C TRP A 336 -2.13 -8.92 16.02
N VAL A 337 -1.32 -8.93 14.97
CA VAL A 337 -1.58 -8.20 13.74
C VAL A 337 -1.58 -9.13 12.53
N LEU A 338 -2.45 -8.85 11.57
CA LEU A 338 -2.35 -9.32 10.20
C LEU A 338 -1.20 -8.60 9.50
N THR A 339 -0.34 -9.35 8.82
CA THR A 339 0.64 -8.82 7.86
C THR A 339 0.09 -9.00 6.45
N GLN A 340 -0.27 -7.87 5.80
CA GLN A 340 -0.63 -7.90 4.38
C GLN A 340 0.58 -8.30 3.52
N ARG A 341 0.37 -8.69 2.26
CA ARG A 341 1.53 -9.03 1.42
C ARG A 341 2.38 -7.78 1.19
N GLY A 342 3.58 -7.79 1.77
CA GLY A 342 4.57 -6.72 1.65
C GLY A 342 5.74 -7.11 0.74
N PRO A 343 6.92 -6.50 0.94
CA PRO A 343 8.04 -6.58 0.00
C PRO A 343 8.66 -7.97 -0.10
N ALA A 344 9.57 -8.13 -1.07
CA ALA A 344 10.41 -9.32 -1.14
C ALA A 344 11.43 -9.30 0.03
N GLN A 345 11.04 -9.93 1.15
CA GLN A 345 11.81 -9.97 2.40
C GLN A 345 13.26 -10.45 2.21
N ASN A 346 13.51 -11.31 1.21
CA ASN A 346 14.84 -11.85 0.90
C ASN A 346 15.87 -10.82 0.43
N ASN A 347 15.45 -9.59 0.10
CA ASN A 347 16.35 -8.52 -0.37
C ASN A 347 16.69 -7.49 0.72
N LEU A 348 16.21 -7.70 1.94
CA LEU A 348 16.40 -6.78 3.06
C LEU A 348 17.61 -7.19 3.89
N ASN A 349 18.03 -6.35 4.83
CA ASN A 349 18.93 -6.83 5.89
C ASN A 349 18.13 -7.69 6.87
N ILE A 350 18.80 -8.62 7.56
CA ILE A 350 18.18 -9.46 8.59
C ILE A 350 17.44 -8.60 9.64
N SER A 351 18.02 -7.47 10.03
CA SER A 351 17.43 -6.51 10.97
C SER A 351 16.22 -5.74 10.43
N ASP A 352 15.90 -5.85 9.13
CA ASP A 352 14.78 -5.18 8.48
C ASP A 352 13.66 -6.16 8.07
N VAL A 353 13.92 -7.47 8.13
CA VAL A 353 12.97 -8.53 7.76
C VAL A 353 11.90 -8.67 8.83
N ILE A 354 10.63 -8.56 8.44
CA ILE A 354 9.49 -8.74 9.35
C ILE A 354 8.93 -10.14 9.14
N GLY A 355 9.21 -11.04 10.08
CA GLY A 355 8.69 -12.40 10.08
C GLY A 355 7.21 -12.46 10.47
N ASP A 356 6.51 -13.47 9.95
CA ASP A 356 5.10 -13.75 10.22
C ASP A 356 4.80 -15.26 10.21
N TYR A 357 3.69 -15.63 10.84
CA TYR A 357 3.12 -16.96 10.76
C TYR A 357 2.23 -17.00 9.51
N TRP A 358 2.83 -17.41 8.39
CA TRP A 358 2.13 -17.54 7.13
C TRP A 358 1.04 -18.62 7.20
N SER A 359 -0.13 -18.36 6.59
CA SER A 359 -1.28 -19.27 6.63
C SER A 359 -0.96 -20.70 6.19
N ASN A 360 0.01 -20.92 5.29
CA ASN A 360 0.43 -22.27 4.86
C ASN A 360 1.84 -22.65 5.32
N ARG A 361 2.31 -22.15 6.48
CA ARG A 361 3.66 -22.39 6.98
C ARG A 361 4.00 -23.88 7.09
N ASN A 362 3.07 -24.70 7.56
CA ASN A 362 3.26 -26.14 7.83
C ASN A 362 2.71 -27.04 6.72
N ASP A 363 2.37 -26.48 5.56
CA ASP A 363 1.80 -27.22 4.43
C ASP A 363 0.39 -27.81 4.68
N ASP A 364 -0.29 -27.35 5.74
CA ASP A 364 -1.55 -27.92 6.23
C ASP A 364 -2.76 -27.66 5.31
N TYR A 365 -2.76 -26.54 4.57
CA TYR A 365 -3.95 -26.07 3.86
C TYR A 365 -3.78 -26.05 2.34
N TRP A 366 -2.57 -25.80 1.86
CA TRP A 366 -2.20 -25.84 0.45
C TRP A 366 -0.91 -26.65 0.25
N PRO A 367 -0.98 -27.99 0.25
CA PRO A 367 0.19 -28.84 0.16
C PRO A 367 1.12 -28.50 -1.01
N LYS A 368 2.42 -28.38 -0.74
CA LYS A 368 3.52 -27.99 -1.65
C LYS A 368 3.39 -26.58 -2.25
N ALA A 369 2.41 -25.79 -1.84
CA ALA A 369 2.23 -24.44 -2.35
C ALA A 369 3.28 -23.50 -1.72
N LYS A 370 3.79 -22.58 -2.55
CA LYS A 370 4.68 -21.52 -2.08
C LYS A 370 3.89 -20.24 -1.85
N ARG A 371 4.35 -19.42 -0.90
CA ARG A 371 3.76 -18.11 -0.67
C ARG A 371 3.83 -17.28 -1.96
N PRO A 372 2.72 -16.67 -2.41
CA PRO A 372 2.70 -15.88 -3.62
C PRO A 372 3.76 -14.78 -3.63
N LYS A 373 4.30 -14.44 -4.80
CA LYS A 373 5.29 -13.36 -4.91
C LYS A 373 4.63 -12.01 -4.55
N PRO A 374 5.38 -11.06 -3.96
CA PRO A 374 4.87 -9.72 -3.63
C PRO A 374 4.19 -8.97 -4.79
N LEU A 375 4.66 -9.22 -6.01
CA LEU A 375 4.21 -8.55 -7.23
C LEU A 375 3.00 -9.21 -7.91
N GLU A 376 2.43 -10.26 -7.31
CA GLU A 376 1.22 -10.86 -7.86
C GLU A 376 0.02 -9.96 -7.55
N TYR A 377 -0.38 -9.15 -8.53
CA TYR A 377 -1.45 -8.13 -8.42
C TYR A 377 -2.74 -8.63 -7.76
N LYS A 378 -3.11 -9.90 -7.96
CA LYS A 378 -4.31 -10.50 -7.33
C LYS A 378 -4.22 -10.66 -5.81
N TYR A 379 -3.05 -10.46 -5.21
CA TYR A 379 -2.78 -10.64 -3.77
C TYR A 379 -2.20 -9.39 -3.11
N ILE A 380 -1.95 -8.32 -3.86
CA ILE A 380 -1.31 -7.12 -3.33
C ILE A 380 -2.22 -6.34 -2.38
N ASN A 381 -3.54 -6.54 -2.49
CA ASN A 381 -4.58 -5.84 -1.72
C ASN A 381 -4.37 -4.33 -1.77
N ASN A 382 -4.70 -3.72 -2.89
CA ASN A 382 -4.56 -2.27 -3.04
C ASN A 382 -5.60 -1.60 -2.14
N GLN A 383 -5.21 -0.53 -1.44
CA GLN A 383 -6.10 0.19 -0.54
C GLN A 383 -6.69 1.47 -1.17
N GLY A 384 -6.36 1.78 -2.43
CA GLY A 384 -6.90 2.94 -3.15
C GLY A 384 -6.36 4.29 -2.65
N GLY A 385 -5.27 4.28 -1.86
CA GLY A 385 -4.74 5.46 -1.20
C GLY A 385 -3.77 5.13 -0.07
N TRP A 386 -3.49 6.10 0.80
CA TRP A 386 -2.66 5.95 2.00
C TRP A 386 -2.83 7.16 2.92
N MET A 387 -2.42 6.99 4.17
CA MET A 387 -2.28 8.09 5.14
C MET A 387 -0.84 8.14 5.63
N ALA A 388 -0.38 9.33 6.02
CA ALA A 388 0.89 9.51 6.70
C ALA A 388 0.88 10.77 7.57
N THR A 389 1.61 10.69 8.68
CA THR A 389 2.02 11.90 9.40
C THR A 389 3.15 12.61 8.66
N ARG A 390 3.33 13.90 8.95
CA ARG A 390 4.48 14.68 8.46
C ARG A 390 5.83 13.99 8.74
N ASP A 391 6.00 13.46 9.95
CA ASP A 391 7.24 12.80 10.36
C ASP A 391 7.45 11.46 9.66
N GLN A 392 6.38 10.70 9.40
CA GLN A 392 6.46 9.51 8.55
C GLN A 392 6.88 9.86 7.13
N LEU A 393 6.28 10.90 6.52
CA LEU A 393 6.65 11.32 5.17
C LEU A 393 8.11 11.76 5.07
N TRP A 394 8.59 12.50 6.05
CA TRP A 394 9.99 12.89 6.12
C TRP A 394 10.92 11.68 6.21
N ARG A 395 10.63 10.73 7.10
CA ARG A 395 11.41 9.47 7.23
C ARG A 395 11.35 8.62 5.97
N TRP A 396 10.17 8.51 5.36
CA TRP A 396 10.00 7.80 4.10
C TRP A 396 10.86 8.42 3.01
N HIS A 397 10.87 9.75 2.91
CA HIS A 397 11.65 10.45 1.91
C HIS A 397 13.16 10.41 2.15
N THR A 398 13.61 10.45 3.39
CA THR A 398 15.04 10.56 3.71
C THR A 398 15.73 9.22 3.93
N ASP A 399 15.05 8.27 4.60
CA ASP A 399 15.71 7.10 5.16
C ASP A 399 15.21 5.77 4.58
N ILE A 400 13.94 5.70 4.15
CA ILE A 400 13.30 4.41 3.85
C ILE A 400 13.11 4.17 2.34
N CYS A 401 12.53 5.12 1.62
CA CYS A 401 12.25 4.96 0.20
C CYS A 401 13.50 5.28 -0.62
N ALA A 402 14.01 4.29 -1.36
CA ALA A 402 15.13 4.50 -2.25
C ALA A 402 14.79 5.57 -3.31
N GLY A 403 15.59 6.66 -3.35
CA GLY A 403 15.35 7.82 -4.22
C GLY A 403 14.40 8.87 -3.65
N GLY A 404 13.88 8.64 -2.44
CA GLY A 404 12.91 9.51 -1.78
C GLY A 404 11.46 9.24 -2.19
N PHE A 405 10.55 9.65 -1.32
CA PHE A 405 9.10 9.49 -1.47
C PHE A 405 8.44 10.70 -2.17
N LEU A 406 8.94 11.90 -1.88
CA LEU A 406 8.53 13.17 -2.47
C LEU A 406 9.46 13.59 -3.63
N PRO A 407 8.98 14.39 -4.59
CA PRO A 407 9.81 14.90 -5.69
C PRO A 407 10.84 15.95 -5.22
N PRO A 408 11.92 16.22 -6.01
CA PRO A 408 12.20 15.66 -7.32
C PRO A 408 12.59 14.18 -7.24
N TYR A 409 12.14 13.40 -8.21
CA TYR A 409 12.57 12.02 -8.36
C TYR A 409 13.83 12.05 -9.22
N GLU A 410 14.96 11.59 -8.70
CA GLU A 410 16.24 11.72 -9.40
C GLU A 410 16.94 10.38 -9.60
N ALA A 411 17.82 10.34 -10.60
CA ALA A 411 18.72 9.23 -10.84
C ALA A 411 19.71 9.03 -9.66
N PRO A 412 20.23 7.81 -9.43
CA PRO A 412 19.99 6.57 -10.20
C PRO A 412 18.75 5.79 -9.72
N HIS A 413 18.06 6.26 -8.67
CA HIS A 413 17.01 5.48 -8.00
C HIS A 413 15.70 5.48 -8.79
N TYR A 414 15.30 6.64 -9.32
CA TYR A 414 14.23 6.70 -10.29
C TYR A 414 14.86 6.67 -11.67
N ARG A 415 14.53 5.62 -12.43
CA ARG A 415 14.84 5.57 -13.85
C ARG A 415 13.93 6.62 -14.50
N PHE A 416 14.48 7.79 -14.83
CA PHE A 416 13.79 8.83 -15.61
C PHE A 416 12.78 9.70 -14.84
N ASP A 417 13.21 10.27 -13.72
CA ASP A 417 12.51 11.36 -13.03
C ASP A 417 11.07 11.06 -12.57
N GLY A 418 10.77 9.79 -12.35
CA GLY A 418 9.41 9.32 -12.00
C GLY A 418 8.40 9.50 -13.14
N LEU A 419 8.88 9.63 -14.38
CA LEU A 419 8.08 9.67 -15.61
C LEU A 419 8.01 8.30 -16.31
N ASP A 420 8.75 7.29 -15.81
CA ASP A 420 8.64 5.90 -16.24
C ASP A 420 7.23 5.37 -15.96
N MET A 421 6.67 4.58 -16.89
CA MET A 421 5.29 4.10 -16.79
C MET A 421 5.10 3.25 -15.53
N ARG A 422 4.45 3.84 -14.54
CA ARG A 422 3.97 3.17 -13.34
C ARG A 422 2.48 3.48 -13.27
N ASN A 423 1.67 2.42 -13.20
CA ASN A 423 0.21 2.55 -13.19
C ASN A 423 -0.28 3.31 -11.94
N VAL A 424 -1.58 3.62 -11.92
CA VAL A 424 -2.23 4.30 -10.78
C VAL A 424 -1.92 3.62 -9.45
N GLU A 425 -1.91 2.28 -9.44
CA GLU A 425 -1.57 1.39 -8.32
C GLU A 425 -0.19 1.64 -7.71
N TRP A 426 0.76 2.17 -8.49
CA TRP A 426 2.04 2.59 -7.97
C TRP A 426 1.94 3.89 -7.17
N TYR A 427 1.35 4.93 -7.77
CA TYR A 427 1.36 6.28 -7.20
C TYR A 427 0.28 6.51 -6.14
N SER A 428 -0.83 5.75 -6.18
CA SER A 428 -1.84 5.73 -5.12
C SER A 428 -1.34 5.07 -3.83
N GLY A 429 -0.04 4.76 -3.72
CA GLY A 429 0.59 4.27 -2.50
C GLY A 429 0.42 2.78 -2.27
N GLY A 430 -0.27 2.05 -3.15
CA GLY A 430 -0.33 0.59 -3.10
C GLY A 430 1.05 -0.03 -3.31
N MET A 431 1.58 0.03 -4.54
CA MET A 431 2.82 -0.68 -4.89
C MET A 431 4.08 0.05 -4.46
N GLN A 432 4.17 1.37 -4.56
CA GLN A 432 5.38 2.11 -4.20
C GLN A 432 5.70 2.03 -2.70
N LEU A 433 4.67 1.99 -1.85
CA LEU A 433 4.92 1.80 -0.42
C LEU A 433 5.32 0.37 -0.15
N SER A 434 4.62 -0.63 -0.70
CA SER A 434 4.71 -2.00 -0.21
C SER A 434 5.52 -2.99 -1.05
N THR A 435 5.91 -2.66 -2.29
CA THR A 435 6.51 -3.63 -3.23
C THR A 435 7.64 -3.05 -4.09
N VAL A 436 8.64 -3.86 -4.45
CA VAL A 436 9.67 -3.66 -5.52
C VAL A 436 11.02 -3.04 -5.10
N ARG A 437 12.03 -3.28 -5.93
CA ARG A 437 13.31 -2.56 -6.00
C ARG A 437 12.99 -1.09 -6.38
N HIS A 438 13.49 -0.10 -5.64
CA HIS A 438 13.16 1.33 -5.81
C HIS A 438 11.79 1.79 -5.24
N ALA A 439 11.31 1.06 -4.23
CA ALA A 439 10.13 1.40 -3.41
C ALA A 439 10.52 1.51 -1.93
N CYS A 440 9.55 1.87 -1.09
CA CYS A 440 9.73 1.97 0.36
C CYS A 440 9.77 0.60 1.06
N ASN A 441 9.23 -0.42 0.41
CA ASN A 441 9.17 -1.78 0.92
C ASN A 441 8.49 -1.88 2.32
N MET A 442 7.53 -1.02 2.63
CA MET A 442 6.79 -1.03 3.89
C MET A 442 5.93 -2.30 4.03
N GLN A 443 5.79 -2.76 5.26
CA GLN A 443 4.89 -3.81 5.68
C GLN A 443 3.65 -3.18 6.31
N ARG A 444 2.50 -3.38 5.68
CA ARG A 444 1.21 -2.97 6.23
C ARG A 444 0.76 -3.97 7.29
N ILE A 445 0.29 -3.46 8.41
CA ILE A 445 -0.26 -4.25 9.51
C ILE A 445 -1.68 -3.81 9.85
N ILE A 446 -2.50 -4.77 10.28
CA ILE A 446 -3.89 -4.57 10.69
C ILE A 446 -4.10 -5.30 11.99
N SER A 447 -4.70 -4.66 12.98
CA SER A 447 -4.99 -5.35 14.25
C SER A 447 -5.96 -6.52 14.02
N LEU A 448 -5.72 -7.64 14.70
CA LEU A 448 -6.63 -8.79 14.69
C LEU A 448 -7.69 -8.74 15.79
N ASP A 449 -7.63 -7.74 16.68
CA ASP A 449 -8.79 -7.45 17.51
C ASP A 449 -9.96 -6.98 16.62
N THR A 450 -11.19 -7.37 16.97
CA THR A 450 -12.33 -7.18 16.07
C THR A 450 -12.67 -5.71 15.82
N GLU A 451 -12.39 -4.84 16.80
CA GLU A 451 -12.63 -3.41 16.67
C GLU A 451 -11.56 -2.78 15.76
N GLY A 452 -10.28 -3.04 16.01
CA GLY A 452 -9.16 -2.59 15.20
C GLY A 452 -9.20 -3.10 13.77
N PHE A 453 -9.64 -4.35 13.56
CA PHE A 453 -9.89 -4.88 12.22
C PHE A 453 -10.98 -4.09 11.49
N SER A 454 -12.10 -3.82 12.16
CA SER A 454 -13.22 -3.03 11.60
C SER A 454 -12.80 -1.61 11.25
N ARG A 455 -11.95 -0.98 12.08
CA ARG A 455 -11.33 0.33 11.83
C ARG A 455 -10.32 0.36 10.69
N SER A 456 -9.88 -0.82 10.24
CA SER A 456 -8.99 -0.98 9.08
C SER A 456 -9.75 -1.27 7.78
N LEU A 457 -11.07 -1.45 7.83
CA LEU A 457 -11.90 -1.60 6.62
C LEU A 457 -12.23 -0.20 6.08
N ILE A 458 -12.08 0.01 4.77
CA ILE A 458 -12.45 1.27 4.11
C ILE A 458 -13.48 1.00 3.01
N TYR A 459 -14.54 1.79 2.99
CA TYR A 459 -15.66 1.57 2.08
C TYR A 459 -15.37 2.17 0.69
N HIS A 460 -15.23 1.30 -0.30
CA HIS A 460 -15.20 1.66 -1.72
C HIS A 460 -16.64 1.82 -2.24
N THR A 461 -17.12 3.06 -2.28
CA THR A 461 -18.55 3.37 -2.44
C THR A 461 -19.09 3.16 -3.85
N ALA A 462 -18.20 2.98 -4.83
CA ALA A 462 -18.61 2.72 -6.21
C ALA A 462 -19.35 1.39 -6.39
N ASN A 463 -19.18 0.42 -5.47
CA ASN A 463 -19.90 -0.87 -5.45
C ASN A 463 -20.01 -1.53 -6.84
N ASN A 464 -18.90 -1.52 -7.58
CA ASN A 464 -18.89 -1.88 -9.00
C ASN A 464 -18.06 -3.13 -9.28
N LYS A 465 -17.27 -3.60 -8.29
CA LYS A 465 -16.40 -4.77 -8.47
C LYS A 465 -17.20 -6.05 -8.53
N GLN A 466 -18.28 -6.14 -7.76
CA GLN A 466 -19.29 -7.19 -7.85
C GLN A 466 -19.71 -7.45 -9.31
N ARG A 467 -20.18 -6.41 -10.01
CA ARG A 467 -20.59 -6.51 -11.42
C ARG A 467 -19.42 -6.79 -12.37
N GLN A 468 -18.23 -6.24 -12.11
CA GLN A 468 -17.06 -6.38 -12.99
C GLN A 468 -16.44 -7.78 -12.95
N LEU A 469 -16.46 -8.44 -11.79
CA LEU A 469 -15.75 -9.71 -11.58
C LEU A 469 -16.70 -10.91 -11.48
N ALA A 470 -18.01 -10.70 -11.37
CA ALA A 470 -18.99 -11.79 -11.39
C ALA A 470 -18.84 -12.75 -12.57
N SER A 471 -18.49 -12.23 -13.76
CA SER A 471 -18.26 -13.05 -14.95
C SER A 471 -16.92 -13.77 -14.98
N LYS A 472 -16.00 -13.49 -14.03
CA LYS A 472 -14.61 -13.94 -14.05
C LYS A 472 -14.30 -15.10 -13.11
N SER A 473 -15.05 -15.27 -12.01
CA SER A 473 -15.23 -16.54 -11.27
C SER A 473 -16.10 -16.31 -10.02
N GLU A 474 -16.93 -17.29 -9.66
CA GLU A 474 -17.69 -17.34 -8.38
C GLU A 474 -16.78 -17.28 -7.14
N SER A 475 -15.47 -17.52 -7.29
CA SER A 475 -14.46 -17.54 -6.22
C SER A 475 -13.76 -16.20 -5.95
N SER A 476 -14.31 -15.07 -6.43
CA SER A 476 -13.59 -13.78 -6.38
C SER A 476 -13.93 -12.92 -5.15
N PHE A 477 -15.05 -13.19 -4.46
CA PHE A 477 -15.58 -12.31 -3.42
C PHE A 477 -15.67 -13.01 -2.07
N VAL A 478 -14.94 -12.51 -1.08
CA VAL A 478 -14.94 -13.06 0.30
C VAL A 478 -15.69 -12.10 1.22
N LYS A 479 -16.63 -12.59 2.04
CA LYS A 479 -17.24 -11.74 3.08
C LYS A 479 -16.19 -11.33 4.11
N ALA A 480 -16.27 -10.12 4.65
CA ALA A 480 -15.28 -9.60 5.60
C ALA A 480 -15.18 -10.49 6.87
N ASN A 481 -16.33 -10.95 7.39
CA ASN A 481 -16.39 -11.90 8.51
C ASN A 481 -15.73 -13.25 8.20
N THR A 482 -15.81 -13.72 6.95
CA THR A 482 -15.14 -14.95 6.53
C THR A 482 -13.63 -14.81 6.66
N LEU A 483 -13.06 -13.71 6.13
CA LEU A 483 -11.62 -13.47 6.25
C LEU A 483 -11.20 -13.33 7.72
N LEU A 484 -11.96 -12.58 8.53
CA LEU A 484 -11.68 -12.41 9.95
C LEU A 484 -11.67 -13.75 10.71
N GLY A 485 -12.65 -14.62 10.46
CA GLY A 485 -12.70 -15.96 11.08
C GLY A 485 -11.56 -16.87 10.61
N GLN A 486 -11.15 -16.78 9.34
CA GLN A 486 -9.97 -17.51 8.85
C GLN A 486 -8.68 -17.01 9.51
N LEU A 487 -8.54 -15.69 9.69
CA LEU A 487 -7.39 -15.10 10.39
C LEU A 487 -7.33 -15.55 11.85
N ASN A 488 -8.48 -15.68 12.53
CA ASN A 488 -8.55 -16.22 13.88
C ASN A 488 -8.06 -17.67 13.95
N THR A 489 -8.43 -18.51 12.98
CA THR A 489 -7.90 -19.88 12.87
C THR A 489 -6.37 -19.88 12.75
N ILE A 490 -5.81 -19.02 11.90
CA ILE A 490 -4.35 -18.92 11.72
C ILE A 490 -3.68 -18.39 12.99
N LYS A 491 -4.26 -17.39 13.67
CA LYS A 491 -3.78 -16.89 14.97
C LYS A 491 -3.71 -17.99 16.01
N LYS A 492 -4.78 -18.75 16.24
CA LYS A 492 -4.80 -19.85 17.22
C LYS A 492 -3.78 -20.93 16.91
N ARG A 493 -3.55 -21.23 15.63
CA ARG A 493 -2.47 -22.14 15.21
C ARG A 493 -1.09 -21.59 15.56
N ALA A 494 -0.85 -20.31 15.31
CA ALA A 494 0.40 -19.65 15.68
C ALA A 494 0.61 -19.68 17.21
N GLU A 495 -0.44 -19.44 17.99
CA GLU A 495 -0.39 -19.55 19.46
C GLU A 495 -0.04 -20.97 19.93
N ASN A 496 -0.64 -21.99 19.33
CA ASN A 496 -0.32 -23.39 19.66
C ASN A 496 1.12 -23.76 19.28
N ASP A 497 1.63 -23.25 18.16
CA ASP A 497 3.02 -23.47 17.72
C ASP A 497 4.01 -22.83 18.71
N LEU A 498 3.71 -21.65 19.25
CA LEU A 498 4.51 -21.02 20.32
C LEU A 498 4.49 -21.82 21.61
N LEU A 499 3.35 -22.39 21.99
CA LEU A 499 3.25 -23.23 23.20
C LEU A 499 4.01 -24.55 23.06
N ALA A 500 4.09 -25.09 21.84
CA ALA A 500 4.83 -26.31 21.55
C ALA A 500 6.35 -26.07 21.46
N ASN A 501 6.77 -24.86 21.07
CA ASN A 501 8.17 -24.49 20.87
C ASN A 501 8.48 -23.14 21.57
N PRO A 502 8.55 -23.11 22.92
CA PRO A 502 8.68 -21.88 23.70
C PRO A 502 10.03 -21.16 23.56
#